data_AF-A0A938HPK0-F1
#
_entry.id   AF-A0A938HPK0-F1
#
_cell.length_a   1.000
_cell.length_b   1.000
_cell.length_c   1.000
_cell.angle_alpha   90.00
_cell.angle_beta   90.00
_cell.angle_gamma   90.00
#
_symmetry.space_group_name_H-M   'P 1'
#
loop_
_entity.id
_entity.type
_entity.pdbx_description
1 polymer ?
#
loop_
_entity_poly.entity_id
_entity_poly.type
_entity_poly.pdbx_seq_one_letter_code
_entity_poly.pdbx_strand_id
1 'polypeptide(L)'
;EFTRLAARREHCFQCAAAEGLFWGSLTGGDAAGCSRNAALFGRWPWSVAVSLEHDARLVEFWEEAVKAEAAECGGSIVDGAPLELAAEALERPWYRWKYDALAGDAHVVNYHCYPREAGALFDAVEEELAGRGNASLGRVVVPLSFGGTFFCETVAFVEPAGFKSLTAPALAAYRAAFELGALIDKPTGAVAKMMFESADPGYRRMLAMLKKQFDPHGILNPGALPVDPVMEEPP
;
A
#
# COMPACT_ATOMS: atom_id res chain seq x y z
N GLU A 1 -28.92 -0.96 18.80
CA GLU A 1 -28.69 -2.36 19.26
C GLU A 1 -28.28 -3.32 18.16
N PHE A 2 -28.93 -3.32 16.99
CA PHE A 2 -28.61 -4.25 15.88
C PHE A 2 -27.15 -4.15 15.34
N THR A 3 -26.61 -2.93 15.20
CA THR A 3 -25.22 -2.69 14.76
C THR A 3 -24.17 -3.05 15.81
N ARG A 4 -24.55 -3.17 17.09
CA ARG A 4 -23.62 -3.54 18.18
C ARG A 4 -23.42 -5.06 18.28
N LEU A 5 -24.31 -5.85 17.69
CA LEU A 5 -24.26 -7.33 17.69
C LEU A 5 -23.59 -7.91 16.43
N ALA A 6 -23.66 -7.22 15.28
CA ALA A 6 -23.03 -7.71 14.05
C ALA A 6 -21.50 -7.56 14.06
N ALA A 7 -20.96 -6.50 14.67
CA ALA A 7 -19.51 -6.22 14.64
C ALA A 7 -18.67 -7.03 15.67
N ARG A 8 -19.29 -7.74 16.62
CA ARG A 8 -18.58 -8.44 17.72
C ARG A 8 -18.29 -9.92 17.47
N ARG A 9 -18.55 -10.42 16.25
CA ARG A 9 -18.28 -11.82 15.87
C ARG A 9 -17.35 -11.96 14.67
N GLU A 10 -16.92 -10.84 14.10
CA GLU A 10 -15.91 -10.84 13.04
C GLU A 10 -14.57 -10.60 13.72
N HIS A 11 -13.65 -11.55 13.57
CA HIS A 11 -12.29 -11.43 14.06
C HIS A 11 -11.62 -10.24 13.36
N CYS A 12 -11.49 -9.11 14.05
CA CYS A 12 -10.68 -7.99 13.58
C CYS A 12 -9.30 -8.10 14.23
N PHE A 13 -8.39 -8.80 13.57
CA PHE A 13 -6.96 -8.49 13.73
C PHE A 13 -6.58 -7.54 12.60
N GLN A 14 -5.95 -6.43 12.96
CA GLN A 14 -5.27 -5.59 11.98
C GLN A 14 -3.78 -5.84 12.14
N CYS A 15 -3.11 -6.14 11.05
CA CYS A 15 -1.68 -6.37 11.04
C CYS A 15 -1.06 -5.55 9.93
N ALA A 16 0.07 -4.92 10.21
CA ALA A 16 0.90 -4.28 9.21
C ALA A 16 2.36 -4.56 9.57
N ALA A 17 3.14 -5.03 8.60
CA ALA A 17 4.59 -5.08 8.71
C ALA A 17 5.16 -3.96 7.85
N ALA A 18 6.04 -3.14 8.40
CA ALA A 18 6.64 -2.04 7.66
C ALA A 18 8.08 -1.78 8.07
N GLU A 19 8.81 -1.11 7.20
CA GLU A 19 10.17 -0.65 7.43
C GLU A 19 10.20 0.64 8.25
N GLY A 20 11.36 0.95 8.83
CA GLY A 20 11.51 2.11 9.71
C GLY A 20 11.11 3.43 9.06
N LEU A 21 11.46 3.66 7.79
CA LEU A 21 11.12 4.90 7.10
C LEU A 21 9.60 5.07 6.91
N PHE A 22 8.91 3.98 6.61
CA PHE A 22 7.46 3.98 6.49
C PHE A 22 6.81 4.30 7.84
N TRP A 23 7.22 3.61 8.92
CA TRP A 23 6.73 3.91 10.27
C TRP A 23 7.03 5.35 10.71
N GLY A 24 8.21 5.86 10.37
CA GLY A 24 8.59 7.25 10.63
C GLY A 24 7.65 8.24 9.94
N SER A 25 7.29 7.98 8.68
CA SER A 25 6.34 8.83 7.94
C SER A 25 4.94 8.84 8.57
N LEU A 26 4.50 7.72 9.14
CA LEU A 26 3.18 7.62 9.78
C LEU A 26 3.12 8.27 11.17
N THR A 27 4.20 8.18 11.93
CA THR A 27 4.24 8.53 13.36
C THR A 27 4.86 9.90 13.64
N GLY A 28 5.57 10.48 12.67
CA GLY A 28 6.44 11.63 12.88
C GLY A 28 5.76 12.99 12.92
N GLY A 29 4.64 13.17 12.21
CA GLY A 29 3.86 14.42 12.14
C GLY A 29 4.52 15.58 11.37
N ASP A 30 5.83 15.76 11.49
CA ASP A 30 6.67 16.70 10.74
C ASP A 30 7.99 16.04 10.30
N ALA A 31 8.80 16.72 9.48
CA ALA A 31 10.04 16.17 8.92
C ALA A 31 11.04 15.69 9.99
N ALA A 32 11.16 16.45 11.09
CA ALA A 32 12.09 16.12 12.17
C ALA A 32 11.59 14.92 13.00
N GLY A 33 10.29 14.87 13.30
CA GLY A 33 9.65 13.75 13.95
C GLY A 33 9.68 12.49 13.09
N CYS A 34 9.47 12.64 11.79
CA CYS A 34 9.56 11.56 10.82
C CYS A 34 10.95 10.94 10.79
N SER A 35 12.00 11.76 10.70
CA SER A 35 13.39 11.29 10.72
C SER A 35 13.75 10.62 12.05
N ARG A 36 13.35 11.21 13.17
CA ARG A 36 13.59 10.66 14.52
C ARG A 36 12.91 9.30 14.70
N ASN A 37 11.64 9.20 14.31
CA ASN A 37 10.88 7.97 14.45
C ASN A 37 11.37 6.92 13.43
N ALA A 38 11.75 7.31 12.22
CA ALA A 38 12.38 6.41 11.26
C ALA A 38 13.65 5.77 11.81
N ALA A 39 14.51 6.54 12.50
CA ALA A 39 15.68 6.01 13.19
C ALA A 39 15.34 5.11 14.38
N LEU A 40 14.23 5.38 15.07
CA LEU A 40 13.74 4.55 16.18
C LEU A 40 13.28 3.17 15.67
N PHE A 41 12.44 3.14 14.64
CA PHE A 41 11.95 1.89 14.03
C PHE A 41 13.01 1.20 13.16
N GLY A 42 13.96 1.95 12.58
CA GLY A 42 15.05 1.42 11.75
C GLY A 42 16.09 0.59 12.50
N ARG A 43 15.92 0.38 13.82
CA ARG A 43 16.68 -0.62 14.58
C ARG A 43 16.32 -2.05 14.17
N TRP A 44 15.16 -2.23 13.56
CA TRP A 44 14.69 -3.49 13.01
C TRP A 44 14.53 -3.34 11.49
N PRO A 45 14.91 -4.35 10.69
CA PRO A 45 14.67 -4.32 9.24
C PRO A 45 13.19 -4.16 8.93
N TRP A 46 12.36 -4.88 9.68
CA TRP A 46 10.90 -4.84 9.62
C TRP A 46 10.32 -4.86 11.03
N SER A 47 9.27 -4.08 11.26
CA SER A 47 8.47 -4.14 12.48
C SER A 47 7.02 -4.45 12.13
N VAL A 48 6.43 -5.37 12.90
CA VAL A 48 5.04 -5.79 12.75
C VAL A 48 4.21 -5.21 13.88
N ALA A 49 3.18 -4.45 13.53
CA ALA A 49 2.16 -4.01 14.47
C ALA A 49 0.93 -4.90 14.31
N VAL A 50 0.45 -5.48 15.42
CA VAL A 50 -0.75 -6.32 15.45
C VAL A 50 -1.72 -5.74 16.47
N SER A 51 -2.91 -5.38 16.03
CA SER A 51 -4.06 -5.07 16.90
C SER A 51 -4.89 -6.34 17.09
N LEU A 52 -5.16 -6.68 18.35
CA LEU A 52 -5.99 -7.83 18.74
C LEU A 52 -7.25 -7.32 19.43
N GLU A 53 -8.39 -7.40 18.73
CA GLU A 53 -9.67 -6.90 19.24
C GLU A 53 -10.64 -8.03 19.52
N HIS A 54 -10.76 -8.43 20.80
CA HIS A 54 -11.72 -9.44 21.21
C HIS A 54 -12.02 -9.39 22.72
N ASP A 55 -12.79 -10.36 23.22
CA ASP A 55 -12.84 -10.73 24.65
C ASP A 55 -11.43 -10.91 25.23
N ALA A 56 -11.23 -10.43 26.47
CA ALA A 56 -9.91 -10.38 27.11
C ALA A 56 -9.19 -11.73 27.13
N ARG A 57 -9.89 -12.84 27.37
CA ARG A 57 -9.26 -14.17 27.41
C ARG A 57 -8.75 -14.62 26.04
N LEU A 58 -9.46 -14.22 24.98
CA LEU A 58 -9.05 -14.52 23.62
C LEU A 58 -7.90 -13.62 23.18
N VAL A 59 -7.91 -12.34 23.59
CA VAL A 59 -6.77 -11.44 23.37
C VAL A 59 -5.52 -12.00 24.04
N GLU A 60 -5.58 -12.38 25.31
CA GLU A 60 -4.46 -13.02 26.03
C GLU A 60 -3.94 -14.28 25.31
N PHE A 61 -4.86 -15.15 24.88
CA PHE A 61 -4.50 -16.35 24.13
C PHE A 61 -3.78 -16.04 22.81
N TRP A 62 -4.31 -15.10 22.03
CA TRP A 62 -3.72 -14.71 20.74
C TRP A 62 -2.40 -13.97 20.90
N GLU A 63 -2.26 -13.15 21.94
CA GLU A 63 -1.02 -12.46 22.25
C GLU A 63 0.12 -13.47 22.50
N GLU A 64 -0.14 -14.51 23.29
CA GLU A 64 0.85 -15.57 23.53
C GLU A 64 1.18 -16.37 22.26
N ALA A 65 0.18 -16.64 21.40
CA ALA A 65 0.42 -17.29 20.12
C ALA A 65 1.28 -16.43 19.18
N VAL A 66 0.97 -15.13 19.05
CA VAL A 66 1.75 -14.18 18.22
C VAL A 66 3.17 -14.03 18.76
N LYS A 67 3.36 -13.99 20.08
CA LYS A 67 4.70 -13.97 20.71
C LYS A 67 5.51 -15.22 20.35
N ALA A 68 4.88 -16.39 20.43
CA ALA A 68 5.53 -17.65 20.11
C ALA A 68 5.94 -17.71 18.63
N GLU A 69 5.03 -17.38 17.70
CA GLU A 69 5.32 -17.35 16.26
C GLU A 69 6.40 -16.31 15.91
N ALA A 70 6.35 -15.12 16.52
CA ALA A 70 7.37 -14.10 16.33
C ALA A 70 8.75 -14.62 16.78
N ALA A 71 8.84 -15.32 17.92
CA ALA A 71 10.08 -15.91 18.40
C ALA A 71 10.60 -17.03 17.47
N GLU A 72 9.71 -17.89 16.94
CA GLU A 72 10.07 -18.90 15.94
C GLU A 72 10.64 -18.29 14.65
N CYS A 73 10.19 -17.09 14.29
CA CYS A 73 10.71 -16.33 13.15
C CYS A 73 11.97 -15.49 13.49
N GLY A 74 12.53 -15.62 14.69
CA GLY A 74 13.69 -14.84 15.15
C GLY A 74 13.37 -13.38 15.50
N GLY A 75 12.09 -13.04 15.64
CA GLY A 75 11.61 -11.75 16.11
C GLY A 75 11.62 -11.62 17.63
N SER A 76 11.39 -10.39 18.09
CA SER A 76 11.27 -10.06 19.51
C SER A 76 10.16 -9.03 19.70
N ILE A 77 9.50 -9.07 20.86
CA ILE A 77 8.53 -8.05 21.23
C ILE A 77 9.23 -6.70 21.43
N VAL A 78 8.59 -5.66 20.93
CA VAL A 78 9.06 -4.27 21.03
C VAL A 78 8.10 -3.50 21.91
N ASP A 79 8.58 -3.06 23.07
CA ASP A 79 7.82 -2.28 24.04
C ASP A 79 8.24 -0.80 24.06
N GLY A 80 7.44 0.01 24.79
CA GLY A 80 7.72 1.42 25.04
C GLY A 80 7.38 2.32 23.85
N ALA A 81 8.23 3.31 23.58
CA ALA A 81 7.94 4.38 22.62
C ALA A 81 7.53 3.90 21.21
N PRO A 82 8.17 2.87 20.58
CA PRO A 82 7.72 2.39 19.28
C PRO A 82 6.29 1.85 19.29
N LEU A 83 5.90 1.10 20.34
CA LEU A 83 4.56 0.55 20.49
C LEU A 83 3.53 1.68 20.67
N GLU A 84 3.82 2.63 21.55
CA GLU A 84 2.94 3.79 21.80
C GLU A 84 2.70 4.61 20.53
N LEU A 85 3.77 4.88 19.76
CA LEU A 85 3.70 5.61 18.50
C LEU A 85 2.90 4.86 17.43
N ALA A 86 3.13 3.55 17.28
CA ALA A 86 2.41 2.73 16.32
C ALA A 86 0.91 2.64 16.68
N ALA A 87 0.59 2.44 17.96
CA ALA A 87 -0.79 2.42 18.44
C ALA A 87 -1.51 3.75 18.14
N GLU A 88 -0.90 4.89 18.49
CA GLU A 88 -1.49 6.21 18.20
C GLU A 88 -1.68 6.44 16.68
N ALA A 89 -0.73 6.01 15.85
CA ALA A 89 -0.83 6.17 14.41
C ALA A 89 -1.95 5.32 13.79
N LEU A 90 -2.15 4.09 14.28
CA LEU A 90 -3.18 3.16 13.80
C LEU A 90 -4.60 3.57 14.24
N GLU A 91 -4.75 4.36 15.29
CA GLU A 91 -6.03 4.97 15.66
C GLU A 91 -6.48 6.07 14.67
N ARG A 92 -5.56 6.59 13.85
CA ARG A 92 -5.86 7.65 12.88
C ARG A 92 -6.41 7.05 11.59
N PRO A 93 -7.42 7.69 10.94
CA PRO A 93 -7.90 7.23 9.64
C PRO A 93 -6.79 7.23 8.58
N TRP A 94 -6.65 6.11 7.88
CA TRP A 94 -5.62 5.86 6.84
C TRP A 94 -5.48 6.97 5.78
N TYR A 95 -6.59 7.61 5.37
CA TYR A 95 -6.58 8.69 4.38
C TYR A 95 -5.95 10.01 4.87
N ARG A 96 -5.60 10.10 6.16
CA ARG A 96 -4.93 11.27 6.75
C ARG A 96 -3.42 11.14 6.79
N TRP A 97 -2.87 9.98 6.44
CA TRP A 97 -1.43 9.80 6.37
C TRP A 97 -0.90 10.63 5.21
N LYS A 98 -0.06 11.61 5.55
CA LYS A 98 0.58 12.46 4.57
C LYS A 98 2.06 12.15 4.53
N TYR A 99 2.47 11.46 3.47
CA TYR A 99 3.88 11.10 3.24
C TYR A 99 4.76 12.34 2.93
N ASP A 100 4.12 13.48 2.60
CA ASP A 100 4.76 14.78 2.32
C ASP A 100 5.46 15.42 3.54
N ALA A 101 5.21 14.93 4.75
CA ALA A 101 5.83 15.46 5.96
C ALA A 101 7.32 15.13 6.05
N LEU A 102 7.73 13.98 5.52
CA LEU A 102 9.11 13.48 5.60
C LEU A 102 10.00 14.09 4.50
N ALA A 103 9.41 14.38 3.34
CA ALA A 103 10.11 14.85 2.16
C ALA A 103 9.18 15.74 1.33
N GLY A 104 9.70 16.78 0.67
CA GLY A 104 8.87 17.76 -0.05
C GLY A 104 8.02 17.18 -1.20
N ASP A 105 8.30 15.94 -1.61
CA ASP A 105 7.43 15.14 -2.48
C ASP A 105 7.52 13.64 -2.09
N ALA A 106 6.44 12.90 -2.36
CA ALA A 106 6.36 11.46 -2.11
C ALA A 106 5.56 10.77 -3.22
N HIS A 107 6.10 9.67 -3.75
CA HIS A 107 5.43 8.86 -4.77
C HIS A 107 5.14 7.47 -4.25
N VAL A 108 3.93 7.00 -4.52
CA VAL A 108 3.42 5.73 -4.00
C VAL A 108 3.21 4.73 -5.12
N VAL A 109 3.80 3.54 -4.96
CA VAL A 109 3.53 2.36 -5.79
C VAL A 109 2.86 1.31 -4.92
N ASN A 110 1.58 1.01 -5.18
CA ASN A 110 0.82 0.03 -4.40
C ASN A 110 0.12 -1.02 -5.28
N TYR A 111 -0.01 -2.22 -4.71
CA TYR A 111 -0.53 -3.38 -5.41
C TYR A 111 -0.90 -4.49 -4.41
N HIS A 112 -1.58 -5.51 -4.89
CA HIS A 112 -1.87 -6.73 -4.16
C HIS A 112 -1.09 -7.90 -4.76
N CYS A 113 -0.63 -8.82 -3.92
CA CYS A 113 0.03 -10.05 -4.35
C CYS A 113 -0.18 -11.19 -3.35
N TYR A 114 0.25 -12.41 -3.68
CA TYR A 114 0.32 -13.47 -2.68
C TYR A 114 1.59 -13.37 -1.82
N PRO A 115 1.59 -13.88 -0.58
CA PRO A 115 2.73 -13.74 0.35
C PRO A 115 4.08 -14.18 -0.24
N ARG A 116 4.09 -15.25 -1.03
CA ARG A 116 5.30 -15.80 -1.67
C ARG A 116 5.91 -14.88 -2.74
N GLU A 117 5.13 -13.95 -3.28
CA GLU A 117 5.54 -13.04 -4.37
C GLU A 117 6.01 -11.68 -3.84
N ALA A 118 5.66 -11.32 -2.59
CA ALA A 118 5.88 -9.98 -2.03
C ALA A 118 7.34 -9.53 -2.09
N GLY A 119 8.30 -10.40 -1.74
CA GLY A 119 9.73 -10.06 -1.78
C GLY A 119 10.22 -9.68 -3.18
N ALA A 120 9.95 -10.53 -4.19
CA ALA A 120 10.37 -10.28 -5.57
C ALA A 120 9.71 -9.03 -6.16
N LEU A 121 8.46 -8.74 -5.77
CA LEU A 121 7.76 -7.53 -6.19
C LEU A 121 8.35 -6.26 -5.55
N PHE A 122 8.73 -6.31 -4.27
CA PHE A 122 9.42 -5.19 -3.64
C PHE A 122 10.78 -4.91 -4.30
N ASP A 123 11.55 -5.96 -4.61
CA ASP A 123 12.85 -5.83 -5.27
C ASP A 123 12.72 -5.17 -6.65
N ALA A 124 11.75 -5.61 -7.46
CA ALA A 124 11.52 -5.06 -8.80
C ALA A 124 11.05 -3.59 -8.76
N VAL A 125 10.21 -3.23 -7.78
CA VAL A 125 9.75 -1.86 -7.58
C VAL A 125 10.89 -0.96 -7.08
N GLU A 126 11.71 -1.47 -6.17
CA GLU A 126 12.89 -0.77 -5.67
C GLU A 126 13.91 -0.51 -6.79
N GLU A 127 14.18 -1.48 -7.67
CA GLU A 127 15.10 -1.30 -8.80
C GLU A 127 14.74 -0.10 -9.68
N GLU A 128 13.45 0.05 -10.01
CA GLU A 128 12.98 1.17 -10.85
C GLU A 128 12.95 2.52 -10.12
N LEU A 129 12.68 2.52 -8.81
CA LEU A 129 12.61 3.75 -8.01
C LEU A 129 14.00 4.24 -7.57
N ALA A 130 14.85 3.34 -7.05
CA ALA A 130 16.20 3.64 -6.56
C ALA A 130 17.20 3.86 -7.69
N GLY A 131 17.05 3.15 -8.83
CA GLY A 131 17.96 3.27 -9.97
C GLY A 131 17.89 4.61 -10.71
N ARG A 132 16.94 5.50 -10.36
CA ARG A 132 16.62 6.70 -11.15
C ARG A 132 16.54 8.02 -10.35
N GLY A 133 16.83 8.01 -9.04
CA GLY A 133 16.84 9.23 -8.22
C GLY A 133 17.38 9.03 -6.79
N ASN A 134 17.67 10.14 -6.09
CA ASN A 134 18.07 10.15 -4.67
C ASN A 134 16.84 9.94 -3.75
N ALA A 135 16.01 8.94 -4.03
CA ALA A 135 14.82 8.66 -3.23
C ALA A 135 15.15 7.66 -2.12
N SER A 136 14.71 7.95 -0.90
CA SER A 136 14.68 6.95 0.17
C SER A 136 13.37 6.19 0.09
N LEU A 137 13.39 4.87 0.28
CA LEU A 137 12.20 4.03 0.17
C LEU A 137 11.72 3.59 1.54
N GLY A 138 10.40 3.58 1.73
CA GLY A 138 9.75 2.92 2.85
C GLY A 138 8.68 1.96 2.34
N ARG A 139 8.70 0.74 2.83
CA ARG A 139 7.76 -0.32 2.42
C ARG A 139 6.84 -0.74 3.54
N VAL A 140 5.64 -1.17 3.16
CA VAL A 140 4.65 -1.78 4.05
C VAL A 140 3.97 -2.95 3.36
N VAL A 141 3.62 -3.95 4.16
CA VAL A 141 2.75 -5.05 3.77
C VAL A 141 1.63 -5.21 4.80
N VAL A 142 0.41 -5.35 4.30
CA VAL A 142 -0.81 -5.52 5.10
C VAL A 142 -1.49 -6.81 4.65
N PRO A 143 -1.49 -7.88 5.47
CA PRO A 143 -2.24 -9.08 5.16
C PRO A 143 -3.74 -8.80 5.10
N LEU A 144 -4.38 -9.25 4.02
CA LEU A 144 -5.82 -9.15 3.83
C LEU A 144 -6.48 -10.50 4.10
N SER A 145 -7.34 -10.55 5.10
CA SER A 145 -8.03 -11.77 5.53
C SER A 145 -8.88 -12.40 4.42
N PHE A 146 -9.43 -11.58 3.53
CA PHE A 146 -10.21 -12.04 2.38
C PHE A 146 -9.31 -12.15 1.14
N GLY A 147 -9.18 -13.38 0.64
CA GLY A 147 -8.39 -13.69 -0.57
C GLY A 147 -6.97 -14.18 -0.29
N GLY A 148 -6.49 -14.11 0.96
CA GLY A 148 -5.15 -14.57 1.33
C GLY A 148 -4.04 -13.81 0.60
N THR A 149 -4.32 -12.57 0.22
CA THR A 149 -3.38 -11.68 -0.47
C THR A 149 -2.85 -10.64 0.51
N PHE A 150 -1.75 -10.00 0.13
CA PHE A 150 -1.14 -8.90 0.83
C PHE A 150 -1.36 -7.63 0.02
N PHE A 151 -1.84 -6.56 0.64
CA PHE A 151 -1.64 -5.22 0.12
C PHE A 151 -0.20 -4.80 0.40
N CYS A 152 0.50 -4.38 -0.64
CA CYS A 152 1.89 -3.94 -0.57
C CYS A 152 1.97 -2.50 -1.06
N GLU A 153 2.79 -1.70 -0.39
CA GLU A 153 3.04 -0.32 -0.80
C GLU A 153 4.52 0.01 -0.62
N THR A 154 5.09 0.66 -1.64
CA THR A 154 6.42 1.27 -1.59
C THR A 154 6.25 2.77 -1.78
N VAL A 155 6.73 3.53 -0.80
CA VAL A 155 6.74 4.99 -0.82
C VAL A 155 8.15 5.47 -1.09
N ALA A 156 8.33 6.22 -2.18
CA ALA A 156 9.57 6.90 -2.50
C ALA A 156 9.52 8.34 -1.97
N PHE A 157 10.33 8.63 -0.96
CA PHE A 157 10.49 9.94 -0.35
C PHE A 157 11.61 10.71 -1.04
N VAL A 158 11.34 11.90 -1.57
CA VAL A 158 12.32 12.65 -2.36
C VAL A 158 12.64 13.99 -1.74
N GLU A 159 13.92 14.21 -1.47
CA GLU A 159 14.38 15.49 -0.95
C GLU A 159 14.10 16.63 -1.94
N PRO A 160 13.70 17.82 -1.46
CA PRO A 160 13.40 18.96 -2.33
C PRO A 160 14.59 19.42 -3.20
N ALA A 161 15.82 19.18 -2.75
CA ALA A 161 17.03 19.63 -3.42
C ALA A 161 17.45 18.67 -4.54
N GLY A 162 17.34 19.11 -5.80
CA GLY A 162 17.79 18.33 -6.97
C GLY A 162 16.74 17.38 -7.55
N PHE A 163 15.46 17.58 -7.21
CA PHE A 163 14.35 16.73 -7.62
C PHE A 163 14.24 16.60 -9.15
N LYS A 164 14.30 15.35 -9.62
CA LYS A 164 13.77 14.94 -10.92
C LYS A 164 12.45 14.22 -10.64
N SER A 165 11.40 14.57 -11.39
CA SER A 165 10.09 13.94 -11.27
C SER A 165 10.17 12.40 -11.22
N LEU A 166 9.58 11.78 -10.21
CA LEU A 166 9.46 10.32 -10.13
C LEU A 166 8.27 9.77 -10.92
N THR A 167 7.54 10.58 -11.68
CA THR A 167 6.38 10.10 -12.45
C THR A 167 6.74 8.96 -13.41
N ALA A 168 7.85 9.09 -14.15
CA ALA A 168 8.31 8.05 -15.06
C ALA A 168 8.87 6.80 -14.33
N PRO A 169 9.76 6.95 -13.32
CA PRO A 169 10.16 5.84 -12.45
C PRO A 169 8.99 5.10 -11.79
N ALA A 170 8.01 5.82 -11.25
CA ALA A 170 6.83 5.22 -10.63
C ALA A 170 6.01 4.41 -11.64
N LEU A 171 5.80 4.93 -12.86
CA LEU A 171 5.13 4.18 -13.93
C LEU A 171 5.92 2.92 -14.33
N ALA A 172 7.25 3.00 -14.37
CA ALA A 172 8.11 1.84 -14.64
C ALA A 172 8.01 0.80 -13.51
N ALA A 173 8.00 1.24 -12.25
CA ALA A 173 7.81 0.36 -11.09
C ALA A 173 6.43 -0.34 -11.12
N TYR A 174 5.35 0.38 -11.43
CA TYR A 174 4.03 -0.23 -11.63
C TYR A 174 4.05 -1.26 -12.77
N ARG A 175 4.78 -1.00 -13.86
CA ARG A 175 4.93 -1.95 -14.96
C ARG A 175 5.66 -3.21 -14.53
N ALA A 176 6.79 -3.07 -13.83
CA ALA A 176 7.57 -4.19 -13.33
C ALA A 176 6.73 -5.07 -12.38
N ALA A 177 6.00 -4.44 -11.45
CA ALA A 177 5.09 -5.17 -10.55
C ALA A 177 3.97 -5.89 -11.33
N PHE A 178 3.36 -5.21 -12.31
CA PHE A 178 2.29 -5.79 -13.14
C PHE A 178 2.78 -6.99 -13.97
N GLU A 179 3.97 -6.90 -14.56
CA GLU A 179 4.57 -7.99 -15.36
C GLU A 179 4.93 -9.21 -14.50
N LEU A 180 5.19 -9.00 -13.21
CA LEU A 180 5.38 -10.07 -12.22
C LEU A 180 4.05 -10.62 -11.65
N GLY A 181 2.90 -10.15 -12.13
CA GLY A 181 1.58 -10.67 -11.76
C GLY A 181 0.91 -9.96 -10.59
N ALA A 182 1.40 -8.79 -10.17
CA ALA A 182 0.73 -8.01 -9.14
C ALA A 182 -0.64 -7.49 -9.61
N LEU A 183 -1.61 -7.48 -8.70
CA LEU A 183 -2.94 -6.91 -8.92
C LEU A 183 -2.98 -5.46 -8.43
N ILE A 184 -3.17 -4.51 -9.34
CA ILE A 184 -3.31 -3.10 -9.00
C ILE A 184 -4.82 -2.78 -8.90
N ASP A 185 -5.34 -2.50 -7.70
CA ASP A 185 -6.78 -2.35 -7.43
C ASP A 185 -7.38 -1.05 -7.98
N LYS A 186 -6.63 0.06 -7.95
CA LYS A 186 -7.13 1.39 -8.32
C LYS A 186 -6.17 2.12 -9.26
N PRO A 187 -5.90 1.56 -10.45
CA PRO A 187 -4.99 2.20 -11.37
C PRO A 187 -5.63 3.49 -11.91
N THR A 188 -4.83 4.54 -12.08
CA THR A 188 -5.26 5.82 -12.65
C THR A 188 -4.29 6.27 -13.73
N GLY A 189 -4.74 7.17 -14.61
CA GLY A 189 -3.90 7.79 -15.64
C GLY A 189 -3.10 6.78 -16.48
N ALA A 190 -1.79 6.94 -16.53
CA ALA A 190 -0.90 6.09 -17.32
C ALA A 190 -0.86 4.62 -16.84
N VAL A 191 -1.05 4.37 -15.54
CA VAL A 191 -1.11 3.01 -14.98
C VAL A 191 -2.39 2.31 -15.44
N ALA A 192 -3.52 3.01 -15.39
CA ALA A 192 -4.79 2.48 -15.91
C ALA A 192 -4.66 2.15 -17.40
N LYS A 193 -4.12 3.07 -18.20
CA LYS A 193 -3.89 2.85 -19.62
C LYS A 193 -3.08 1.58 -19.88
N MET A 194 -1.96 1.41 -19.18
CA MET A 194 -1.09 0.23 -19.29
C MET A 194 -1.84 -1.08 -19.01
N MET A 195 -2.61 -1.14 -17.93
CA MET A 195 -3.35 -2.36 -17.55
C MET A 195 -4.52 -2.68 -18.48
N PHE A 196 -5.22 -1.65 -18.95
CA PHE A 196 -6.32 -1.86 -19.89
C PHE A 196 -5.83 -2.25 -21.27
N GLU A 197 -4.67 -1.77 -21.71
CA GLU A 197 -4.09 -2.16 -22.99
C GLU A 197 -3.68 -3.65 -23.01
N SER A 198 -3.27 -4.21 -21.87
CA SER A 198 -2.93 -5.62 -21.72
C SER A 198 -4.14 -6.54 -21.47
N ALA A 199 -5.30 -5.98 -21.14
CA ALA A 199 -6.52 -6.74 -20.88
C ALA A 199 -7.08 -7.39 -22.15
N ASP A 200 -7.84 -8.48 -21.97
CA ASP A 200 -8.52 -9.20 -23.06
C ASP A 200 -9.34 -8.22 -23.95
N PRO A 201 -9.18 -8.28 -25.29
CA PRO A 201 -9.92 -7.40 -26.19
C PRO A 201 -11.45 -7.50 -26.06
N GLY A 202 -11.98 -8.67 -25.71
CA GLY A 202 -13.41 -8.87 -25.45
C GLY A 202 -13.87 -8.12 -24.20
N TYR A 203 -13.11 -8.20 -23.11
CA TYR A 203 -13.36 -7.43 -21.90
C TYR A 203 -13.38 -5.91 -22.17
N ARG A 204 -12.39 -5.41 -22.93
CA ARG A 204 -12.32 -3.99 -23.31
C ARG A 204 -13.54 -3.55 -24.13
N ARG A 205 -13.98 -4.35 -25.10
CA ARG A 205 -15.18 -4.07 -25.90
C ARG A 205 -16.44 -4.03 -25.05
N MET A 206 -16.59 -4.98 -24.13
CA MET A 206 -17.72 -5.01 -23.22
C MET A 206 -17.79 -3.74 -22.35
N LEU A 207 -16.66 -3.30 -21.78
CA LEU A 207 -16.60 -2.08 -21.00
C LEU A 207 -16.94 -0.83 -21.82
N ALA A 208 -16.43 -0.73 -23.06
CA ALA A 208 -16.76 0.36 -23.96
C ALA A 208 -18.26 0.38 -24.31
N MET A 209 -18.88 -0.79 -24.55
CA MET A 209 -20.32 -0.90 -24.76
C MET A 209 -21.11 -0.43 -23.53
N LEU A 210 -20.73 -0.85 -22.33
CA LEU A 210 -21.36 -0.41 -21.08
C LEU A 210 -21.22 1.11 -20.91
N LYS A 211 -20.02 1.67 -21.13
CA LYS A 211 -19.80 3.13 -21.05
C LYS A 211 -20.69 3.89 -22.03
N LYS A 212 -20.82 3.43 -23.27
CA LYS A 212 -21.69 4.04 -24.28
C LYS A 212 -23.18 3.96 -23.90
N GLN A 213 -23.61 2.87 -23.26
CA GLN A 213 -24.99 2.68 -22.85
C GLN A 213 -25.38 3.52 -21.62
N PHE A 214 -24.49 3.59 -20.62
CA PHE A 214 -24.76 4.26 -19.35
C PHE A 214 -24.29 5.72 -19.30
N ASP A 215 -23.37 6.11 -20.18
CA ASP A 215 -22.89 7.49 -20.32
C ASP A 215 -22.66 7.87 -21.79
N PRO A 216 -23.74 7.96 -22.59
CA PRO A 216 -23.67 8.25 -24.02
C PRO A 216 -23.07 9.63 -24.35
N HIS A 217 -23.05 10.55 -23.39
CA HIS A 217 -22.49 11.89 -23.55
C HIS A 217 -21.09 12.04 -22.95
N GLY A 218 -20.53 10.98 -22.34
CA GLY A 218 -19.18 10.99 -21.79
C GLY A 218 -18.99 11.93 -20.60
N ILE A 219 -20.05 12.25 -19.85
CA ILE A 219 -20.00 13.22 -18.75
C ILE A 219 -19.50 12.60 -17.43
N LEU A 220 -19.59 11.28 -17.28
CA LEU A 220 -19.18 10.56 -16.08
C LEU A 220 -17.71 10.17 -16.19
N ASN A 221 -16.86 10.87 -15.42
CA ASN A 221 -15.42 10.62 -15.26
C ASN A 221 -14.68 10.38 -16.59
N PRO A 222 -14.67 11.37 -17.51
CA PRO A 222 -13.97 11.24 -18.79
C PRO A 222 -12.48 10.91 -18.58
N GLY A 223 -11.97 9.92 -19.31
CA GLY A 223 -10.57 9.45 -19.21
C GLY A 223 -10.21 8.64 -17.96
N ALA A 224 -11.14 8.38 -17.02
CA ALA A 224 -10.85 7.53 -15.85
C ALA A 224 -10.63 6.06 -16.22
N LEU A 225 -11.22 5.63 -17.32
CA LEU A 225 -10.90 4.38 -17.99
C LEU A 225 -10.54 4.72 -19.44
N PRO A 226 -9.56 4.06 -20.07
CA PRO A 226 -9.25 4.22 -21.50
C PRO A 226 -10.29 3.54 -22.39
N VAL A 227 -11.56 3.60 -21.99
CA VAL A 227 -12.74 3.21 -22.76
C VAL A 227 -13.58 4.46 -22.98
N ASP A 228 -12.97 5.49 -23.56
CA ASP A 228 -13.72 6.65 -24.00
C ASP A 228 -14.54 6.24 -25.25
N PRO A 229 -15.82 6.66 -25.32
CA PRO A 229 -16.72 6.31 -26.43
C PRO A 229 -16.30 6.89 -27.79
N VAL A 230 -15.19 7.65 -27.83
CA VAL A 230 -14.62 8.33 -29.00
C VAL A 230 -13.36 7.62 -29.53
N MET A 231 -13.03 6.43 -29.03
CA MET A 231 -12.03 5.59 -29.69
C MET A 231 -12.64 5.10 -30.99
N GLU A 232 -12.42 5.86 -32.06
CA GLU A 232 -12.81 5.57 -33.44
C GLU A 232 -12.55 4.10 -33.75
N GLU A 233 -13.56 3.44 -34.34
CA GLU A 233 -13.37 2.10 -34.90
C GLU A 233 -12.18 2.15 -35.85
N PRO A 234 -11.21 1.23 -35.72
CA PRO A 234 -10.18 1.13 -36.73
C PRO A 234 -10.84 0.74 -38.07
N PRO A 235 -10.35 1.30 -39.19
CA PRO A 235 -10.92 1.07 -40.52
C PRO A 235 -10.91 -0.40 -40.95
#